data_AF-A0A6N2JFR2-F1
#
_entry.id   AF-A0A6N2JFR2-F1
#
_cell.length_a   1.000
_cell.length_b   1.000
_cell.length_c   1.000
_cell.angle_alpha   90.00
_cell.angle_beta   90.00
_cell.angle_gamma   90.00
#
_symmetry.space_group_name_H-M   'P 1'
#
loop_
_entity.id
_entity.type
_entity.pdbx_description
1 polymer ?
#
loop_
_entity_poly.entity_id
_entity_poly.type
_entity_poly.pdbx_seq_one_letter_code
_entity_poly.pdbx_strand_id
1 'polypeptide(L)'
;MSAYSLDLRHKILSAWQNKENTQRGLAKRFKVSLSFVRDFLRRYRETNEIAARPQGGDRRSKIKGKDEELVKTIVKKQNDIYLREIKDNLQESNGIKVSISGLSRTLKRLELGRKKKL
;
A
#
# COMPACT_ATOMS: atom_id res chain seq x y z
N MET A 1 7.08 -8.47 -9.82
CA MET A 1 8.39 -8.13 -10.41
C MET A 1 9.09 -7.17 -9.47
N SER A 2 10.31 -7.49 -9.03
CA SER A 2 11.08 -6.66 -8.10
C SER A 2 11.58 -5.38 -8.81
N ALA A 3 11.72 -4.29 -8.06
CA ALA A 3 12.31 -3.07 -8.58
C ALA A 3 13.82 -3.23 -8.78
N TYR A 4 14.37 -2.59 -9.83
CA TYR A 4 15.82 -2.48 -9.99
C TYR A 4 16.46 -1.76 -8.79
N SER A 5 17.66 -2.22 -8.41
CA SER A 5 18.43 -1.73 -7.27
C SER A 5 18.69 -0.23 -7.36
N LEU A 6 18.86 0.40 -6.19
CA LEU A 6 19.15 1.83 -6.08
C LEU A 6 20.48 2.18 -6.77
N ASP A 7 21.51 1.34 -6.58
CA ASP A 7 22.82 1.48 -7.23
C ASP A 7 22.71 1.53 -8.77
N LEU A 8 21.93 0.62 -9.38
CA LEU A 8 21.76 0.62 -10.83
C LEU A 8 21.12 1.93 -11.33
N ARG A 9 20.16 2.47 -10.58
CA ARG A 9 19.49 3.74 -10.91
C ARG A 9 20.43 4.93 -10.79
N HIS A 10 21.28 4.95 -9.77
CA HIS A 10 22.32 5.98 -9.63
C HIS A 10 23.29 5.93 -10.81
N LYS A 11 23.79 4.75 -11.17
CA LYS A 11 24.71 4.60 -12.31
C LYS A 11 24.09 5.05 -13.64
N ILE A 12 22.82 4.72 -13.87
CA ILE A 12 22.08 5.19 -15.06
C ILE A 12 21.92 6.71 -15.04
N LEU A 13 21.60 7.30 -13.87
CA LEU A 13 21.41 8.74 -13.74
C LEU A 13 22.71 9.51 -13.98
N SER A 14 23.81 9.09 -13.36
CA SER A 14 25.13 9.72 -13.56
C SER A 14 25.56 9.66 -15.02
N ALA A 15 25.42 8.50 -15.67
CA ALA A 15 25.74 8.36 -17.09
C ALA A 15 24.85 9.22 -18.01
N TRP A 16 23.59 9.44 -17.62
CA TRP A 16 22.69 10.34 -18.34
C TRP A 16 23.05 11.81 -18.14
N GLN A 17 23.38 12.23 -16.92
CA GLN A 17 23.82 13.60 -16.60
C GLN A 17 25.13 13.96 -17.31
N ASN A 18 26.06 13.02 -17.38
CA ASN A 18 27.33 13.16 -18.10
C ASN A 18 27.18 13.12 -19.63
N LYS A 19 25.96 12.96 -20.15
CA LYS A 19 25.66 12.83 -21.59
C LYS A 19 26.48 11.72 -22.28
N GLU A 20 26.86 10.67 -21.56
CA GLU A 20 27.72 9.58 -22.04
C GLU A 20 27.07 8.78 -23.18
N ASN A 21 25.74 8.80 -23.29
CA ASN A 21 25.01 8.04 -24.30
C ASN A 21 23.55 8.54 -24.48
N THR A 22 22.92 8.09 -25.56
CA THR A 22 21.46 8.20 -25.73
C THR A 22 20.73 7.26 -24.77
N GLN A 23 19.44 7.50 -24.50
CA GLN A 23 18.64 6.61 -23.64
C GLN A 23 18.66 5.14 -24.11
N ARG A 24 18.71 4.91 -25.43
CA ARG A 24 18.85 3.58 -26.02
C ARG A 24 20.24 2.98 -25.78
N GLY A 25 21.29 3.80 -25.86
CA GLY A 25 22.65 3.39 -25.51
C GLY A 25 22.78 3.01 -24.04
N LEU A 26 22.21 3.80 -23.14
CA LEU A 26 22.18 3.51 -21.70
C LEU A 26 21.43 2.20 -21.41
N ALA A 27 20.27 1.98 -22.03
CA ALA A 27 19.51 0.73 -21.88
C ALA A 27 20.35 -0.50 -22.26
N LYS A 28 21.07 -0.44 -23.40
CA LYS A 28 21.97 -1.52 -23.83
C LYS A 28 23.15 -1.71 -22.86
N ARG A 29 23.83 -0.62 -22.46
CA ARG A 29 24.99 -0.66 -21.55
C ARG A 29 24.65 -1.31 -20.21
N PHE A 30 23.51 -0.92 -19.63
CA PHE A 30 23.06 -1.41 -18.33
C PHE A 30 22.20 -2.68 -18.41
N LYS A 31 22.02 -3.26 -19.61
CA LYS A 31 21.21 -4.46 -19.87
C LYS A 31 19.79 -4.36 -19.30
N VAL A 32 19.18 -3.19 -19.42
CA VAL A 32 17.79 -2.91 -18.98
C VAL A 32 16.92 -2.54 -20.17
N SER A 33 15.59 -2.57 -19.99
CA SER A 33 14.68 -2.16 -21.05
C SER A 33 14.75 -0.65 -21.31
N LEU A 34 14.53 -0.26 -22.57
CA LEU A 34 14.44 1.16 -22.96
C LEU A 34 13.28 1.86 -22.24
N SER A 35 12.14 1.16 -22.08
CA SER A 35 10.99 1.68 -21.34
C SER A 35 11.35 2.05 -19.91
N PHE A 36 12.12 1.21 -19.22
CA PHE A 36 12.57 1.50 -17.86
C PHE A 36 13.42 2.76 -17.80
N VAL A 37 14.44 2.90 -18.66
CA VAL A 37 15.31 4.09 -18.68
C VAL A 37 14.50 5.36 -18.97
N ARG A 38 13.61 5.30 -19.96
CA ARG A 38 12.75 6.44 -20.34
C ARG A 38 11.84 6.86 -19.18
N ASP A 39 11.13 5.90 -18.59
CA ASP A 39 10.15 6.18 -17.54
C ASP A 39 10.84 6.61 -16.23
N PHE A 40 12.03 6.06 -15.95
CA PHE A 40 12.89 6.46 -14.84
C PHE A 40 13.35 7.91 -15.00
N LEU A 41 13.91 8.28 -16.16
CA LEU A 41 14.39 9.64 -16.41
C LEU A 41 13.25 10.66 -16.45
N ARG A 42 12.10 10.31 -17.02
CA ARG A 42 10.90 11.17 -16.98
C ARG A 42 10.51 11.47 -15.54
N ARG A 43 10.40 10.43 -14.70
CA ARG A 43 10.05 10.59 -13.28
C ARG A 43 11.08 11.44 -12.54
N TYR A 44 12.36 11.17 -12.76
CA TYR A 44 13.43 11.94 -12.11
C TYR A 44 13.31 13.44 -12.42
N ARG A 45 12.94 13.83 -13.65
CA ARG A 45 12.70 15.23 -14.00
C ARG A 45 11.48 15.84 -13.28
N GLU A 46 10.45 15.05 -13.01
CA GLU A 46 9.21 15.51 -12.37
C GLU A 46 9.33 15.59 -10.86
N THR A 47 10.01 14.63 -10.22
CA THR A 47 10.01 14.48 -8.75
C THR A 47 11.39 14.59 -8.10
N ASN A 48 12.47 14.63 -8.89
CA ASN A 48 13.86 14.50 -8.41
C ASN A 48 14.12 13.23 -7.57
N GLU A 49 13.24 12.23 -7.63
CA GLU A 49 13.38 10.98 -6.89
C GLU A 49 14.08 9.91 -7.71
N ILE A 50 15.06 9.25 -7.10
CA ILE A 50 15.81 8.15 -7.71
C ILE A 50 15.22 6.80 -7.28
N ALA A 51 14.74 6.71 -6.04
CA ALA A 51 14.26 5.48 -5.45
C ALA A 51 13.06 4.87 -6.20
N ALA A 52 12.89 3.55 -6.06
CA ALA A 52 11.66 2.91 -6.47
C ALA A 52 10.52 3.45 -5.60
N ARG A 53 9.36 3.68 -6.21
CA ARG A 53 8.15 3.88 -5.41
C ARG A 53 7.85 2.59 -4.65
N PRO A 54 7.31 2.68 -3.43
CA PRO A 54 6.87 1.50 -2.69
C PRO A 54 5.94 0.67 -3.59
N GLN A 55 6.31 -0.60 -3.79
CA GLN A 55 5.49 -1.53 -4.57
C GLN A 55 4.39 -2.07 -3.67
N GLY A 56 3.14 -1.84 -4.09
CA GLY A 56 1.98 -2.19 -3.28
C GLY A 56 1.73 -1.21 -2.14
N GLY A 57 0.77 -1.56 -1.31
CA GLY A 57 0.29 -0.74 -0.20
C GLY A 57 -1.08 -1.21 0.24
N ASP A 58 -1.50 -0.78 1.43
CA ASP A 58 -2.84 -1.03 1.93
C ASP A 58 -3.85 -0.39 0.96
N ARG A 59 -4.57 -1.23 0.21
CA ARG A 59 -5.81 -0.87 -0.50
C ARG A 59 -6.87 -0.58 0.58
N ARG A 60 -6.65 0.56 1.23
CA ARG A 60 -7.21 1.08 2.47
C ARG A 60 -8.43 0.30 2.92
N SER A 61 -8.29 -0.49 4.00
CA SER A 61 -9.47 -0.89 4.78
C SER A 61 -10.32 0.35 5.02
N LYS A 62 -11.63 0.27 4.74
CA LYS A 62 -12.56 1.39 4.92
C LYS A 62 -12.67 1.81 6.39
N ILE A 63 -12.23 0.96 7.32
CA ILE A 63 -12.29 1.17 8.76
C ILE A 63 -10.92 1.69 9.21
N LYS A 64 -10.81 3.01 9.45
CA LYS A 64 -9.59 3.67 9.95
C LYS A 64 -9.94 4.74 10.98
N GLY A 65 -9.01 5.01 11.89
CA GLY A 65 -9.16 6.08 12.88
C GLY A 65 -10.38 5.86 13.78
N LYS A 66 -11.32 6.81 13.76
CA LYS A 66 -12.53 6.81 14.61
C LYS A 66 -13.38 5.54 14.44
N ASP A 67 -13.46 5.00 13.23
CA ASP A 67 -14.25 3.78 12.99
C ASP A 67 -13.61 2.55 13.63
N GLU A 68 -12.28 2.55 13.74
CA GLU A 68 -11.53 1.49 14.41
C GLU A 68 -11.78 1.50 15.92
N GLU A 69 -11.84 2.68 16.53
CA GLU A 69 -12.17 2.87 17.94
C GLU A 69 -13.61 2.47 18.24
N LEU A 70 -14.54 2.76 17.33
CA LEU A 70 -15.93 2.36 17.45
C LEU A 70 -16.07 0.83 17.41
N VAL A 71 -15.40 0.16 16.46
CA VAL A 71 -15.34 -1.32 16.42
C VAL A 71 -14.74 -1.89 17.71
N LYS A 72 -13.64 -1.32 18.22
CA LYS A 72 -13.04 -1.74 19.50
C LYS A 72 -14.02 -1.58 20.66
N THR A 73 -14.77 -0.50 20.70
CA THR A 73 -15.75 -0.21 21.76
C THR A 73 -16.92 -1.19 21.72
N ILE A 74 -17.45 -1.47 20.54
CA ILE A 74 -18.54 -2.45 20.35
C ILE A 74 -18.09 -3.84 20.80
N VAL A 75 -16.93 -4.31 20.34
CA VAL A 75 -16.43 -5.65 20.70
C VAL A 75 -16.06 -5.75 22.19
N LYS A 76 -15.55 -4.68 22.80
CA LYS A 76 -15.30 -4.64 24.25
C LYS A 76 -16.59 -4.71 25.08
N LYS A 77 -17.66 -4.02 24.65
CA LYS A 77 -18.97 -4.06 25.31
C LYS A 77 -19.62 -5.44 25.17
N GLN A 78 -19.50 -6.04 23.98
CA GLN A 78 -20.09 -7.35 23.69
C GLN A 78 -19.13 -8.21 22.87
N ASN A 79 -18.42 -9.10 23.56
CA ASN A 79 -17.40 -9.95 22.93
C ASN A 79 -17.99 -11.05 22.03
N ASP A 80 -19.27 -11.41 22.24
CA ASP A 80 -20.00 -12.42 21.47
C ASP A 80 -20.81 -11.84 20.30
N ILE A 81 -20.60 -10.56 19.94
CA ILE A 81 -21.37 -9.90 18.89
C ILE A 81 -21.08 -10.52 17.50
N TYR A 82 -22.11 -10.66 16.67
CA TYR A 82 -21.96 -11.19 15.32
C TYR A 82 -21.39 -10.15 14.36
N LEU A 83 -20.64 -10.59 13.35
CA LEU A 83 -20.07 -9.71 12.32
C LEU A 83 -21.13 -8.90 11.55
N ARG A 84 -22.36 -9.43 11.43
CA ARG A 84 -23.48 -8.73 10.78
C ARG A 84 -23.95 -7.55 11.63
N GLU A 85 -24.08 -7.74 12.93
CA GLU A 85 -24.49 -6.71 13.87
C GLU A 85 -23.46 -5.58 13.95
N ILE A 86 -22.15 -5.90 13.94
CA ILE A 86 -21.11 -4.87 13.87
C ILE A 86 -21.22 -4.08 12.55
N LYS A 87 -21.50 -4.76 11.43
CA LYS A 87 -21.67 -4.10 10.12
C LYS A 87 -22.87 -3.14 10.13
N ASP A 88 -23.98 -3.56 10.70
CA ASP A 88 -25.20 -2.75 10.72
C ASP A 88 -25.03 -1.54 11.66
N ASN A 89 -24.42 -1.74 12.84
CA ASN A 89 -24.03 -0.64 13.74
C ASN A 89 -23.08 0.38 13.07
N LEU A 90 -22.09 -0.08 12.28
CA LEU A 90 -21.18 0.79 11.54
C LEU A 90 -21.90 1.58 10.44
N GLN A 91 -22.91 0.99 9.81
CA GLN A 91 -23.72 1.65 8.81
C GLN A 91 -24.63 2.69 9.45
N GLU A 92 -25.23 2.42 10.61
CA GLU A 92 -26.11 3.35 11.32
C GLU A 92 -25.33 4.51 11.96
N SER A 93 -24.20 4.23 12.60
CA SER A 93 -23.44 5.24 13.36
C SER A 93 -22.63 6.17 12.44
N ASN A 94 -21.93 5.61 11.44
CA ASN A 94 -20.95 6.34 10.63
C ASN A 94 -21.25 6.29 9.12
N GLY A 95 -22.33 5.62 8.68
CA GLY A 95 -22.68 5.51 7.26
C GLY A 95 -21.75 4.60 6.44
N ILE A 96 -20.86 3.83 7.09
CA ILE A 96 -19.79 3.11 6.37
C ILE A 96 -20.25 1.72 5.94
N LYS A 97 -20.37 1.54 4.63
CA LYS A 97 -20.64 0.23 4.03
C LYS A 97 -19.36 -0.61 3.92
N VAL A 98 -19.22 -1.55 4.84
CA VAL A 98 -18.14 -2.56 4.85
C VAL A 98 -18.66 -3.95 4.52
N SER A 99 -17.83 -4.77 3.86
CA SER A 99 -18.14 -6.20 3.67
C SER A 99 -17.82 -6.98 4.94
N ILE A 100 -18.51 -8.11 5.15
CA ILE A 100 -18.23 -9.02 6.28
C ILE A 100 -16.77 -9.50 6.26
N SER A 101 -16.22 -9.77 5.07
CA SER A 101 -14.82 -10.16 4.90
C SER A 101 -13.83 -9.04 5.25
N GLY A 102 -14.18 -7.77 4.95
CA GLY A 102 -13.42 -6.60 5.37
C GLY A 102 -13.45 -6.39 6.89
N LEU A 103 -14.62 -6.61 7.50
CA LEU A 103 -14.78 -6.55 8.94
C LEU A 103 -13.97 -7.65 9.65
N SER A 104 -14.04 -8.90 9.19
CA SER A 104 -13.28 -10.03 9.74
C SER A 104 -11.76 -9.79 9.67
N ARG A 105 -11.25 -9.31 8.53
CA ARG A 105 -9.84 -8.91 8.41
C ARG A 105 -9.47 -7.76 9.34
N THR A 106 -10.39 -6.82 9.55
CA THR A 106 -10.18 -5.70 10.48
C THR A 106 -10.11 -6.22 11.92
N LEU A 107 -11.05 -7.03 12.38
CA LEU A 107 -11.01 -7.61 13.73
C LEU A 107 -9.73 -8.43 13.96
N LYS A 108 -9.31 -9.23 12.97
CA LYS A 108 -8.04 -9.96 13.03
C LYS A 108 -6.82 -9.04 13.14
N ARG A 109 -6.80 -7.93 12.39
CA ARG A 109 -5.75 -6.90 12.47
C ARG A 109 -5.72 -6.21 13.83
N LEU A 110 -6.87 -6.06 14.48
CA LEU A 110 -7.00 -5.44 15.80
C LEU A 110 -6.80 -6.42 16.96
N GLU A 111 -6.49 -7.68 16.66
CA GLU A 111 -6.37 -8.77 17.65
C GLU A 111 -7.63 -8.93 18.52
N LEU A 112 -8.78 -8.49 18.00
CA LEU A 112 -10.08 -8.59 18.64
C LEU A 112 -10.68 -9.96 18.31
N GLY A 113 -10.16 -10.99 18.95
CA GLY A 113 -10.72 -12.33 18.88
C GLY A 113 -11.93 -12.48 19.82
N ARG A 114 -12.95 -13.23 19.37
CA ARG A 114 -14.02 -13.70 20.24
C ARG A 114 -13.39 -14.49 21.38
N LYS A 115 -13.52 -14.04 22.63
CA LYS A 115 -13.18 -14.93 23.77
C LYS A 115 -14.21 -16.06 23.78
N LYS A 116 -13.76 -17.29 23.59
CA LYS A 116 -14.57 -18.45 23.94
C LYS A 116 -14.86 -18.37 25.45
N LYS A 117 -16.13 -18.36 25.84
CA LYS A 117 -16.50 -18.85 27.17
C LYS A 117 -16.21 -20.35 27.17
N LEU A 118 -15.29 -20.78 28.03
CA LEU A 118 -15.23 -22.16 28.52
C LEU A 118 -16.39 -22.38 29.48
#